data_AF-A0A5E4VGB0-F1
#
_entry.id   AF-A0A5E4VGB0-F1
#
_cell.length_a   1.000
_cell.length_b   1.000
_cell.length_c   1.000
_cell.angle_alpha   90.00
_cell.angle_beta   90.00
_cell.angle_gamma   90.00
#
_symmetry.space_group_name_H-M   'P 1'
#
loop_
_entity.id
_entity.type
_entity.pdbx_description
1 polymer ?
#
loop_
_entity_poly.entity_id
_entity_poly.type
_entity_poly.pdbx_seq_one_letter_code
_entity_poly.pdbx_strand_id
1 'polypeptide(L)'
;MNDNAPRALRALLSMRERELDAAQRDGRQVAQRQQRLARNVAQLTALYRAVAIDGTRASAHSFQNRADYKRTLVEMIETQQAPMVQMGRWQAVAAQAVRDAQRRREGVAILVARHETAARQARWQREAREQAALALAIWQRGVSARERNEEIPSIPGVDKARAEVAWVGETPRFAPRAHPESGVSPCCK
;
A
#
# COMPACT_ATOMS: atom_id res chain seq x y z
N MET A 1 -27.02 -9.72 0.36
CA MET A 1 -25.62 -9.40 0.74
C MET A 1 -25.56 -7.90 0.96
N ASN A 2 -25.06 -7.44 2.10
CA ASN A 2 -25.07 -6.01 2.46
C ASN A 2 -24.06 -5.24 1.61
N ASP A 3 -24.53 -4.38 0.70
CA ASP A 3 -23.71 -3.49 -0.14
C ASP A 3 -22.81 -2.51 0.64
N ASN A 4 -23.01 -2.42 1.97
CA ASN A 4 -22.25 -1.54 2.86
C ASN A 4 -20.89 -2.12 3.31
N ALA A 5 -20.70 -3.44 3.25
CA ALA A 5 -19.47 -4.11 3.69
C ALA A 5 -18.18 -3.60 3.00
N PRO A 6 -18.12 -3.42 1.66
CA PRO A 6 -16.90 -2.92 1.00
C PRO A 6 -16.59 -1.46 1.36
N ARG A 7 -17.61 -0.62 1.58
CA ARG A 7 -17.43 0.78 1.96
C ARG A 7 -16.86 0.91 3.37
N ALA A 8 -17.36 0.10 4.30
CA ALA A 8 -16.88 0.06 5.67
C ALA A 8 -15.41 -0.40 5.76
N LEU A 9 -15.02 -1.45 5.03
CA LEU A 9 -13.64 -1.95 5.03
C LEU A 9 -12.65 -0.92 4.45
N ARG A 10 -13.03 -0.21 3.39
CA ARG A 10 -12.21 0.89 2.83
C ARG A 10 -12.08 2.07 3.79
N ALA A 11 -13.16 2.43 4.48
CA ALA A 11 -13.13 3.47 5.51
C ALA A 11 -12.20 3.09 6.68
N LEU A 12 -12.25 1.82 7.12
CA LEU A 12 -11.35 1.30 8.15
C LEU A 12 -9.89 1.32 7.68
N LEU A 13 -9.61 0.96 6.42
CA LEU A 13 -8.26 1.03 5.87
C LEU A 13 -7.73 2.47 5.88
N SER A 14 -8.52 3.44 5.41
CA SER A 14 -8.18 4.87 5.45
C SER A 14 -7.95 5.39 6.87
N MET A 15 -8.72 4.91 7.85
CA MET A 15 -8.48 5.23 9.26
C MET A 15 -7.13 4.67 9.74
N ARG A 16 -6.79 3.42 9.42
CA ARG A 16 -5.50 2.81 9.79
C ARG A 16 -4.30 3.46 9.12
N GLU A 17 -4.45 3.95 7.89
CA GLU A 17 -3.40 4.72 7.22
C GLU A 17 -3.14 6.05 7.96
N ARG A 18 -4.20 6.76 8.38
CA ARG A 18 -4.04 7.98 9.18
C ARG A 18 -3.40 7.72 10.55
N GLU A 19 -3.70 6.59 11.19
CA GLU A 19 -3.06 6.18 12.45
C GLU A 19 -1.57 5.88 12.25
N LEU A 20 -1.20 5.20 11.16
CA LEU A 20 0.20 4.96 10.82
C LEU A 20 0.95 6.28 10.58
N ASP A 21 0.35 7.20 9.83
CA ASP A 21 0.92 8.52 9.58
C ASP A 21 1.11 9.33 10.87
N ALA A 22 0.18 9.20 11.82
CA ALA A 22 0.29 9.83 13.14
C ALA A 22 1.47 9.23 13.93
N ALA A 23 1.55 7.90 14.04
CA ALA A 23 2.66 7.24 14.73
C ALA A 23 4.03 7.59 14.12
N GLN A 24 4.12 7.68 12.79
CA GLN A 24 5.34 8.10 12.10
C GLN A 24 5.68 9.58 12.34
N ARG A 25 4.68 10.46 12.47
CA ARG A 25 4.89 11.87 12.82
C ARG A 25 5.41 11.99 14.25
N ASP A 26 4.84 11.26 15.19
CA ASP A 26 5.28 11.26 16.59
C ASP A 26 6.74 10.77 16.70
N GLY A 27 7.09 9.69 16.00
CA GLY A 27 8.48 9.22 15.93
C GLY A 27 9.45 10.25 15.38
N ARG A 28 9.05 10.98 14.33
CA ARG A 28 9.85 12.09 13.77
C ARG A 28 10.01 13.25 14.77
N GLN A 29 8.95 13.61 15.50
CA GLN A 29 9.02 14.66 16.51
C GLN A 29 9.97 14.30 17.66
N VAL A 30 9.96 13.06 18.14
CA VAL A 30 10.89 12.58 19.17
C VAL A 30 12.34 12.67 18.66
N ALA A 31 12.61 12.23 17.42
CA ALA A 31 13.94 12.31 16.83
C ALA A 31 14.42 13.77 16.67
N GLN A 32 13.54 14.66 16.21
CA GLN A 32 13.85 16.09 16.09
C GLN A 32 14.15 16.72 17.47
N ARG A 33 13.39 16.36 18.50
CA ARG A 33 13.63 16.85 19.87
C ARG A 33 14.98 16.38 20.40
N GLN A 34 15.34 15.12 20.20
CA GLN A 34 16.65 14.61 20.58
C GLN A 34 17.77 15.35 19.86
N GLN A 35 17.64 15.58 18.55
CA GLN A 35 18.65 16.30 17.77
C GLN A 35 18.83 17.74 18.26
N ARG A 36 17.73 18.44 18.59
CA ARG A 36 17.80 19.81 19.15
C ARG A 36 18.51 19.82 20.50
N LEU A 37 18.18 18.91 21.40
CA LEU A 37 18.84 18.80 22.70
C LEU A 37 20.34 18.50 22.56
N ALA A 38 20.70 17.55 21.68
CA ALA A 38 22.10 17.21 21.43
C ALA A 38 22.90 18.41 20.89
N ARG A 39 22.31 19.21 19.99
CA ARG A 39 22.93 20.45 19.49
C ARG A 39 23.13 21.47 20.60
N ASN A 40 22.12 21.70 21.43
CA ASN A 40 22.22 22.66 22.53
C ASN A 40 23.30 22.24 23.55
N VAL A 41 23.34 20.95 23.92
CA VAL A 41 24.39 20.41 24.80
C VAL A 41 25.78 20.60 24.17
N ALA A 42 25.93 20.34 22.87
CA ALA A 42 27.20 20.55 22.18
C ALA A 42 27.64 22.03 22.19
N GLN A 43 26.70 22.96 21.96
CA GLN A 43 26.96 24.41 22.01
C GLN A 43 27.36 24.86 23.42
N LEU A 44 26.62 24.44 24.46
CA LEU A 44 26.94 24.77 25.85
C LEU A 44 28.29 24.19 26.27
N THR A 45 28.61 22.97 25.83
CA THR A 45 29.90 22.34 26.09
C THR A 45 31.04 23.09 25.40
N ALA A 46 30.81 23.58 24.17
CA ALA A 46 31.79 24.40 23.46
C ALA A 46 32.03 25.74 24.19
N LEU A 47 30.97 26.40 24.66
CA LEU A 47 31.09 27.62 25.47
C LEU A 47 31.86 27.34 26.78
N TYR A 48 31.55 26.25 27.47
CA TYR A 48 32.24 25.86 28.70
C TYR A 48 33.75 25.69 28.47
N ARG A 49 34.14 25.01 27.37
CA ARG A 49 35.54 24.82 27.00
C ARG A 49 36.23 26.11 26.56
N ALA A 50 35.52 27.02 25.90
CA ALA A 50 36.05 28.29 25.43
C ALA A 50 36.35 29.29 26.57
N VAL A 51 35.72 29.13 27.74
CA VAL A 51 36.06 29.93 28.92
C VAL A 51 37.40 29.46 29.50
N ALA A 52 38.49 29.99 28.96
CA ALA A 52 39.85 29.75 29.48
C ALA A 52 40.18 30.67 30.67
N ILE A 53 41.04 30.18 31.56
CA ILE A 53 41.66 30.97 32.64
C ILE A 53 43.06 31.37 32.16
N ASP A 54 43.13 32.07 31.03
CA ASP A 54 44.41 32.52 30.50
C ASP A 54 44.61 33.99 30.88
N GLY A 55 45.50 34.23 31.83
CA GLY A 55 45.92 35.57 32.24
C GLY A 55 46.35 35.66 33.69
N THR A 56 47.65 35.92 33.91
CA THR A 56 48.27 36.16 35.22
C THR A 56 47.91 37.52 35.85
N ARG A 57 47.07 38.35 35.19
CA ARG A 57 46.69 39.71 35.63
C ARG A 57 45.18 39.94 35.75
N ALA A 58 44.37 38.89 35.88
CA ALA A 58 42.93 39.07 36.08
C ALA A 58 42.65 39.44 37.56
N SER A 59 41.68 40.32 37.82
CA SER A 59 41.27 40.68 39.19
C SER A 59 40.49 39.53 39.86
N ALA A 60 40.47 39.46 41.19
CA ALA A 60 39.72 38.44 41.93
C ALA A 60 38.23 38.35 41.49
N HIS A 61 37.57 39.50 41.26
CA HIS A 61 36.21 39.56 40.73
C HIS A 61 36.05 38.94 39.34
N SER A 62 37.07 39.06 38.47
CA SER A 62 37.03 38.44 37.14
C SER A 62 37.15 36.93 37.18
N PHE A 63 37.88 36.37 38.16
CA PHE A 63 37.94 34.93 38.39
C PHE A 63 36.62 34.40 38.96
N GLN A 64 36.02 35.11 39.93
CA GLN A 64 34.73 34.73 40.51
C GLN A 64 33.61 34.71 39.45
N ASN A 65 33.47 35.77 38.66
CA ASN A 65 32.46 35.83 37.60
C ASN A 65 32.64 34.72 36.55
N ARG A 66 33.88 34.34 36.22
CA ARG A 66 34.16 33.23 35.30
C ARG A 66 33.82 31.87 35.91
N ALA A 67 34.09 31.68 37.21
CA ALA A 67 33.74 30.47 37.93
C ALA A 67 32.22 30.29 38.04
N ASP A 68 31.50 31.37 38.38
CA ASP A 68 30.04 31.39 38.46
C ASP A 68 29.42 31.12 37.09
N TYR A 69 29.92 31.75 36.02
CA TYR A 69 29.49 31.48 34.65
C TYR A 69 29.71 30.02 34.24
N LYS A 70 30.87 29.42 34.57
CA LYS A 70 31.12 28.00 34.32
C LYS A 70 30.16 27.10 35.09
N ARG A 71 29.88 27.42 36.36
CA ARG A 71 28.88 26.68 37.16
C ARG A 71 27.51 26.74 36.49
N THR A 72 27.05 27.91 36.06
CA THR A 72 25.77 28.06 35.34
C THR A 72 25.75 27.25 34.04
N LEU A 73 26.84 27.26 33.26
CA LEU A 73 26.91 26.43 32.04
C LEU A 73 26.81 24.93 32.34
N VAL A 74 27.43 24.46 33.42
CA VAL A 74 27.32 23.05 33.85
C VAL A 74 25.86 22.73 34.23
N GLU A 75 25.22 23.56 35.04
CA GLU A 75 23.80 23.39 35.43
C GLU A 75 22.88 23.34 34.20
N MET A 76 23.11 24.21 33.21
CA MET A 76 22.35 24.22 31.95
C MET A 76 22.60 22.94 31.12
N ILE A 77 23.83 22.44 31.08
CA ILE A 77 24.17 21.18 30.38
C ILE A 77 23.46 20.00 31.06
N GLU A 78 23.54 19.89 32.38
CA GLU A 78 22.92 18.82 33.15
C GLU A 78 21.39 18.80 32.97
N THR A 79 20.77 19.98 33.02
CA THR A 79 19.32 20.14 32.79
C THR A 79 18.90 19.64 31.41
N GLN A 80 19.73 19.82 30.39
CA GLN A 80 19.45 19.36 29.03
C GLN A 80 19.82 17.89 28.78
N GLN A 81 20.78 17.34 29.53
CA GLN A 81 21.16 15.92 29.44
C GLN A 81 20.14 15.00 30.10
N ALA A 82 19.53 15.40 31.21
CA ALA A 82 18.53 14.62 31.92
C ALA A 82 17.42 14.04 31.01
N PRO A 83 16.76 14.82 30.13
CA PRO A 83 15.76 14.28 29.21
C PRO A 83 16.36 13.38 28.12
N MET A 84 17.62 13.58 27.69
CA MET A 84 18.25 12.77 26.64
C MET A 84 18.40 11.30 27.06
N VAL A 85 18.68 11.03 28.35
CA VAL A 85 18.76 9.65 28.88
C VAL A 85 17.44 8.91 28.66
N GLN A 86 16.31 9.61 28.79
CA GLN A 86 15.00 9.01 28.58
C GLN A 86 14.59 8.95 27.09
N MET A 87 15.17 9.79 26.21
CA MET A 87 14.83 9.84 24.78
C MET A 87 14.99 8.48 24.07
N GLY A 88 16.00 7.68 24.43
CA GLY A 88 16.16 6.34 23.85
C GLY A 88 14.96 5.42 24.11
N ARG A 89 14.34 5.54 25.30
CA ARG A 89 13.11 4.80 25.62
C ARG A 89 11.93 5.30 24.79
N TRP A 90 11.76 6.61 24.68
CA TRP A 90 10.70 7.22 23.86
C TRP A 90 10.83 6.84 22.38
N GLN A 91 12.05 6.74 21.85
CA GLN A 91 12.30 6.28 20.49
C GLN A 91 11.92 4.81 20.29
N ALA A 92 12.29 3.94 21.23
CA ALA A 92 11.90 2.54 21.18
C ALA A 92 10.37 2.37 21.20
N VAL A 93 9.68 3.13 22.07
CA VAL A 93 8.22 3.16 22.14
C VAL A 93 7.60 3.67 20.84
N ALA A 94 8.12 4.76 20.27
CA ALA A 94 7.62 5.30 19.01
C ALA A 94 7.83 4.31 17.84
N ALA A 95 9.00 3.67 17.77
CA ALA A 95 9.28 2.65 16.76
C ALA A 95 8.35 1.43 16.91
N GLN A 96 8.06 1.02 18.15
CA GLN A 96 7.10 -0.04 18.42
C GLN A 96 5.68 0.36 17.99
N ALA A 97 5.24 1.58 18.30
CA ALA A 97 3.93 2.10 17.89
C ALA A 97 3.78 2.13 16.36
N VAL A 98 4.83 2.51 15.62
CA VAL A 98 4.83 2.47 14.14
C VAL A 98 4.67 1.03 13.64
N ARG A 99 5.42 0.07 14.20
CA ARG A 99 5.30 -1.35 13.83
C ARG A 99 3.89 -1.89 14.12
N ASP A 100 3.31 -1.51 15.25
CA ASP A 100 1.96 -1.94 15.64
C ASP A 100 0.88 -1.35 14.73
N ALA A 101 0.99 -0.07 14.40
CA ALA A 101 0.09 0.58 13.43
C ALA A 101 0.20 -0.07 12.04
N GLN A 102 1.42 -0.37 11.60
CA GLN A 102 1.68 -1.05 10.32
C GLN A 102 1.01 -2.43 10.28
N ARG A 103 1.20 -3.26 11.32
CA ARG A 103 0.57 -4.58 11.42
C ARG A 103 -0.95 -4.51 11.36
N ARG A 104 -1.56 -3.53 12.05
CA ARG A 104 -3.01 -3.31 12.03
C ARG A 104 -3.50 -2.90 10.63
N ARG A 105 -2.77 -2.01 9.96
CA ARG A 105 -3.07 -1.57 8.59
C ARG A 105 -2.99 -2.74 7.60
N GLU A 106 -1.96 -3.56 7.70
CA GLU A 106 -1.78 -4.76 6.86
C GLU A 106 -2.90 -5.78 7.07
N GLY A 107 -3.30 -6.04 8.32
CA GLY A 107 -4.42 -6.92 8.63
C GLY A 107 -5.72 -6.49 7.94
N VAL A 108 -6.04 -5.19 7.97
CA VAL A 108 -7.22 -4.64 7.27
C VAL A 108 -7.06 -4.70 5.75
N ALA A 109 -5.86 -4.40 5.22
CA ALA A 109 -5.59 -4.46 3.79
C ALA A 109 -5.81 -5.88 3.22
N ILE A 110 -5.41 -6.91 3.95
CA ILE A 110 -5.64 -8.32 3.57
C ILE A 110 -7.14 -8.61 3.51
N LEU A 111 -7.93 -8.14 4.48
CA LEU A 111 -9.38 -8.33 4.49
C LEU A 111 -10.06 -7.63 3.31
N VAL A 112 -9.64 -6.40 3.00
CA VAL A 112 -10.11 -5.66 1.80
C VAL A 112 -9.80 -6.46 0.54
N ALA A 113 -8.56 -6.93 0.38
CA ALA A 113 -8.14 -7.69 -0.79
C ALA A 113 -8.95 -8.98 -0.96
N ARG A 114 -9.18 -9.73 0.14
CA ARG A 114 -10.03 -10.94 0.13
C ARG A 114 -11.47 -10.65 -0.25
N HIS A 115 -12.04 -9.54 0.23
CA HIS A 115 -13.39 -9.16 -0.13
C HIS A 115 -13.49 -8.77 -1.62
N GLU A 116 -12.49 -8.06 -2.15
CA GLU A 116 -12.45 -7.66 -3.56
C GLU A 116 -12.23 -8.84 -4.51
N THR A 117 -11.43 -9.85 -4.12
CA THR A 117 -11.29 -11.10 -4.91
C THR A 117 -12.60 -11.89 -4.90
N ALA A 118 -13.24 -12.07 -3.74
CA ALA A 118 -14.53 -12.74 -3.64
C ALA A 118 -15.61 -12.02 -4.46
N ALA A 119 -15.66 -10.69 -4.40
CA ALA A 119 -16.62 -9.90 -5.19
C ALA A 119 -16.36 -9.98 -6.71
N ARG A 120 -15.11 -10.12 -7.15
CA ARG A 120 -14.77 -10.37 -8.56
C ARG A 120 -15.22 -11.77 -9.00
N GLN A 121 -14.92 -12.79 -8.21
CA GLN A 121 -15.35 -14.17 -8.49
C GLN A 121 -16.88 -14.28 -8.57
N ALA A 122 -17.59 -13.65 -7.64
CA ALA A 122 -19.06 -13.66 -7.64
C ALA A 122 -19.68 -12.90 -8.82
N ARG A 123 -18.98 -11.90 -9.39
CA ARG A 123 -19.40 -11.22 -10.63
C ARG A 123 -19.15 -12.10 -11.84
N TRP A 124 -17.96 -12.67 -11.94
CA TRP A 124 -17.61 -13.58 -13.03
C TRP A 124 -18.55 -14.80 -13.09
N GLN A 125 -18.91 -15.38 -11.95
CA GLN A 125 -19.89 -16.48 -11.91
C GLN A 125 -21.30 -16.06 -12.35
N ARG A 126 -21.72 -14.82 -12.06
CA ARG A 126 -23.01 -14.29 -12.52
C ARG A 126 -23.01 -14.08 -14.03
N GLU A 127 -21.98 -13.43 -14.54
CA GLU A 127 -21.78 -13.21 -15.98
C GLU A 127 -21.73 -14.55 -16.74
N ALA A 128 -21.02 -15.56 -16.22
CA ALA A 128 -20.96 -16.88 -16.83
C ALA A 128 -22.33 -17.57 -16.87
N ARG A 129 -23.14 -17.44 -15.81
CA ARG A 129 -24.51 -17.98 -15.76
C ARG A 129 -25.44 -17.26 -16.74
N GLU A 130 -25.34 -15.94 -16.83
CA GLU A 130 -26.12 -15.13 -17.77
C GLU A 130 -25.75 -15.49 -19.22
N GLN A 131 -24.47 -15.64 -19.53
CA GLN A 131 -24.00 -16.09 -20.84
C GLN A 131 -24.48 -17.51 -21.18
N ALA A 132 -24.43 -18.44 -20.23
CA ALA A 132 -24.93 -19.80 -20.42
C ALA A 132 -26.46 -19.81 -20.68
N ALA A 133 -27.22 -19.00 -19.94
CA ALA A 133 -28.66 -18.86 -20.14
C ALA A 133 -29.00 -18.27 -21.52
N LEU A 134 -28.25 -17.26 -21.97
CA LEU A 134 -28.40 -16.67 -23.31
C LEU A 134 -28.06 -17.68 -24.41
N ALA A 135 -26.96 -18.42 -24.27
CA ALA A 135 -26.55 -19.44 -25.22
C ALA A 135 -27.60 -20.57 -25.33
N LEU A 136 -28.15 -21.02 -24.19
CA LEU A 136 -29.24 -21.99 -24.15
C LEU A 136 -30.49 -21.47 -24.87
N ALA A 137 -30.89 -20.23 -24.64
CA ALA A 137 -32.06 -19.63 -25.30
C ALA A 137 -31.89 -19.53 -26.82
N ILE A 138 -30.69 -19.15 -27.29
CA ILE A 138 -30.37 -19.12 -28.73
C ILE A 138 -30.42 -20.52 -29.32
N TRP A 139 -29.82 -21.51 -28.64
CA TRP A 139 -29.84 -22.90 -29.08
C TRP A 139 -31.26 -23.46 -29.18
N GLN A 140 -32.09 -23.26 -28.15
CA GLN A 140 -33.49 -23.69 -28.16
C GLN A 140 -34.28 -23.06 -29.31
N ARG A 141 -34.09 -21.75 -29.57
CA ARG A 141 -34.72 -21.07 -30.72
C ARG A 141 -34.27 -21.70 -32.05
N GLY A 142 -33.00 -22.07 -32.18
CA GLY A 142 -32.47 -22.77 -33.35
C GLY A 142 -33.06 -24.17 -33.55
N VAL A 143 -33.23 -24.93 -32.46
CA VAL A 143 -33.87 -26.26 -32.48
C VAL A 143 -35.34 -26.16 -32.89
N SER A 144 -36.10 -25.25 -32.28
CA SER A 144 -37.51 -25.05 -32.64
C SER A 144 -37.71 -24.56 -34.08
N ALA A 145 -36.77 -23.78 -34.62
CA ALA A 145 -36.79 -23.38 -36.03
C ALA A 145 -36.51 -24.57 -36.97
N ARG A 146 -35.64 -25.50 -36.56
CA ARG A 146 -35.37 -26.73 -37.32
C ARG A 146 -36.57 -27.68 -37.32
N GLU A 147 -37.20 -27.90 -36.17
CA GLU A 147 -38.40 -28.74 -36.05
C GLU A 147 -39.56 -28.21 -36.92
N ARG A 148 -39.80 -26.89 -36.92
CA ARG A 148 -40.80 -26.28 -37.83
C ARG A 148 -40.51 -26.48 -39.32
N ASN A 149 -39.23 -26.53 -39.70
CA ASN A 149 -38.85 -26.74 -41.11
C ASN A 149 -38.99 -28.22 -41.52
N GLU A 150 -38.94 -29.16 -40.58
CA GLU A 150 -39.16 -30.60 -40.83
C GLU A 150 -40.66 -30.95 -40.87
N GLU A 151 -41.55 -30.15 -40.26
CA GLU A 151 -43.02 -30.31 -40.33
C GLU A 151 -43.66 -29.79 -41.64
N ILE A 152 -42.91 -29.09 -42.50
CA ILE A 152 -43.40 -28.72 -43.82
C ILE A 152 -43.39 -29.98 -44.69
N PRO A 153 -44.55 -30.51 -45.15
CA PRO A 153 -44.57 -31.69 -45.99
C PRO A 153 -43.74 -31.42 -47.24
N SER A 154 -42.74 -32.26 -47.48
CA SER A 154 -41.97 -32.24 -48.72
C SER A 154 -42.93 -32.50 -49.88
N ILE A 155 -43.36 -31.43 -50.54
CA ILE A 155 -44.19 -31.51 -51.74
C ILE A 155 -43.36 -32.24 -52.81
N PRO A 156 -43.79 -33.42 -53.29
CA PRO A 156 -43.05 -34.13 -54.32
C PRO A 156 -43.21 -33.37 -55.63
N GLY A 157 -42.14 -32.73 -56.11
CA GLY A 157 -42.12 -32.11 -57.45
C GLY A 157 -41.43 -30.75 -57.58
N VAL A 158 -40.81 -30.20 -56.54
CA VAL A 158 -40.01 -28.97 -56.69
C VAL A 158 -38.51 -29.30 -56.64
N ASP A 159 -37.84 -28.97 -57.72
CA ASP A 159 -36.43 -29.24 -57.97
C ASP A 159 -35.50 -28.82 -56.83
N LYS A 160 -34.53 -29.69 -56.56
CA LYS A 160 -33.47 -29.51 -55.57
C LYS A 160 -32.55 -28.35 -55.97
N ALA A 161 -32.84 -27.15 -55.50
CA ALA A 161 -31.82 -26.12 -55.26
C ALA A 161 -31.55 -26.04 -53.76
N ARG A 162 -30.74 -26.99 -53.27
CA ARG A 162 -30.16 -26.94 -51.93
C ARG A 162 -29.16 -25.77 -51.93
N ALA A 163 -29.60 -24.59 -51.52
CA ALA A 163 -28.67 -23.51 -51.19
C ALA A 163 -27.96 -23.93 -49.89
N GLU A 164 -26.71 -24.38 -50.02
CA GLU A 164 -25.78 -24.46 -48.90
C GLU A 164 -25.61 -23.06 -48.30
N VAL A 165 -26.37 -22.78 -47.24
CA VAL A 165 -26.05 -21.67 -46.36
C VAL A 165 -24.85 -22.14 -45.54
N ALA A 166 -23.67 -21.65 -45.92
CA ALA A 166 -22.42 -21.87 -45.21
C ALA A 166 -22.58 -21.44 -43.74
N TRP A 167 -22.46 -22.41 -42.84
CA TRP A 167 -22.21 -22.15 -41.43
C TRP A 167 -20.80 -21.58 -41.29
N VAL A 168 -20.66 -20.26 -41.42
CA VAL A 168 -19.43 -19.56 -41.00
C VAL A 168 -19.50 -19.41 -39.48
N GLY A 169 -18.95 -20.41 -38.81
CA GLY A 169 -18.83 -20.47 -37.35
C GLY A 169 -17.57 -21.23 -36.93
N GLU A 170 -16.47 -21.06 -37.66
CA GLU A 170 -15.14 -21.45 -37.18
C GLU A 170 -14.46 -20.26 -36.51
N THR A 171 -14.61 -20.14 -35.19
CA THR A 171 -13.57 -19.48 -34.38
C THR A 171 -12.78 -20.58 -33.67
N PRO A 172 -11.46 -20.67 -33.90
CA PRO A 172 -10.67 -21.80 -33.46
C PRO A 172 -10.40 -21.78 -31.95
N ARG A 173 -10.13 -22.99 -31.48
CA ARG A 173 -9.85 -23.43 -30.12
C ARG A 173 -8.74 -22.64 -29.43
N PHE A 174 -8.88 -22.56 -28.10
CA PHE A 174 -7.85 -22.55 -27.06
C PHE A 174 -6.39 -22.66 -27.55
N ALA A 175 -5.58 -21.64 -27.24
CA ALA A 175 -4.13 -21.77 -27.14
C ALA A 175 -3.73 -22.14 -25.70
N PRO A 176 -2.88 -23.16 -25.49
CA PRO A 176 -2.31 -23.49 -24.19
C PRO A 176 -1.10 -22.58 -23.88
N ARG A 177 -0.87 -22.33 -22.58
CA ARG A 177 0.36 -21.70 -22.06
C ARG A 177 1.57 -22.60 -22.33
N ALA A 178 2.64 -22.03 -22.90
CA ALA A 178 4.04 -22.40 -22.60
C ALA A 178 5.01 -21.29 -23.08
N HIS A 179 5.74 -20.66 -22.15
CA HIS A 179 7.12 -20.18 -22.38
C HIS A 179 8.07 -21.40 -22.22
N PRO A 180 9.35 -21.45 -22.71
CA PRO A 180 10.32 -20.34 -22.73
C PRO A 180 11.37 -20.30 -23.90
N GLU A 181 12.15 -19.21 -23.90
CA GLU A 181 13.60 -19.05 -24.20
C GLU A 181 14.28 -19.14 -25.60
N SER A 182 15.13 -18.12 -25.80
CA SER A 182 16.45 -18.07 -26.48
C SER A 182 16.54 -17.86 -28.01
N GLY A 183 17.37 -16.91 -28.42
CA GLY A 183 17.87 -16.78 -29.79
C GLY A 183 18.08 -15.33 -30.26
N VAL A 184 19.34 -14.90 -30.31
CA VAL A 184 19.82 -13.54 -30.65
C VAL A 184 19.62 -13.18 -32.14
N SER A 185 19.51 -11.86 -32.37
CA SER A 185 19.60 -10.95 -33.54
C SER A 185 20.10 -11.44 -34.93
N PRO A 186 19.85 -10.67 -36.01
CA PRO A 186 20.78 -9.56 -36.33
C PRO A 186 20.12 -8.24 -36.77
N CYS A 187 20.95 -7.20 -36.66
CA CYS A 187 20.73 -5.79 -36.98
C CYS A 187 20.35 -5.52 -38.43
N CYS A 188 19.71 -4.37 -38.65
CA CYS A 188 19.75 -3.65 -39.93
C CYS A 188 20.03 -2.15 -39.67
N LYS A 189 21.21 -1.75 -40.17
CA LYS A 189 21.71 -0.45 -40.68
C LYS A 189 21.27 0.85 -40.01
#